data_AF-Q57YV6-F1
#
_entry.id   AF-Q57YV6-F1
#
_cell.length_a   1.000
_cell.length_b   1.000
_cell.length_c   1.000
_cell.angle_alpha   90.00
_cell.angle_beta   90.00
_cell.angle_gamma   90.00
#
_symmetry.space_group_name_H-M   'P 1'
#
loop_
_entity.id
_entity.type
_entity.pdbx_description
1 polymer ?
#
loop_
_entity_poly.entity_id
_entity_poly.type
_entity_poly.pdbx_seq_one_letter_code
_entity_poly.pdbx_strand_id
1 'polypeptide(L)' 'MNEHSSRSHSIFLINIKQENVETEKKLSGKLYLVDLAGSEKVSKTGAEGAVLDEAKNINKSLSALGNVISALAEGT' A
#
# COMPACT_ATOMS: atom_id res chain seq x y z
N MET A 1 -12.33 13.90 5.13
CA MET A 1 -12.10 12.48 4.78
C MET A 1 -13.41 11.76 5.02
N ASN A 2 -13.98 11.06 4.04
CA ASN A 2 -15.18 10.28 4.30
C ASN A 2 -14.77 8.94 4.92
N GLU A 3 -15.65 8.36 5.74
CA GLU A 3 -15.36 7.19 6.57
C GLU A 3 -14.88 5.97 5.77
N HIS A 4 -15.30 5.87 4.52
CA HIS A 4 -14.87 4.81 3.60
C HIS A 4 -13.45 5.03 3.06
N SER A 5 -13.08 6.26 2.71
CA SER A 5 -11.74 6.61 2.19
C SER A 5 -10.64 6.43 3.24
N SER A 6 -10.96 6.60 4.53
CA SER A 6 -10.00 6.35 5.62
C SER A 6 -9.66 4.89 5.86
N ARG A 7 -10.45 3.98 5.28
CA ARG A 7 -10.43 2.55 5.60
C ARG A 7 -10.01 1.66 4.42
N SER A 8 -9.61 2.26 3.30
CA SER A 8 -9.16 1.55 2.10
C SER A 8 -7.85 2.12 1.56
N HIS A 9 -7.03 1.26 0.97
CA HIS A 9 -5.83 1.71 0.22
C HIS A 9 -6.21 1.99 -1.23
N SER A 10 -5.66 3.04 -1.82
CA SER A 10 -5.79 3.36 -3.23
C SER A 10 -4.43 3.24 -3.92
N ILE A 11 -4.40 2.55 -5.06
CA ILE A 11 -3.17 2.33 -5.84
C ILE A 11 -3.41 2.82 -7.26
N PHE A 12 -2.59 3.76 -7.70
CA PHE A 12 -2.53 4.20 -9.08
C PHE A 12 -1.22 3.73 -9.72
N LEU A 13 -1.34 2.87 -10.74
CA LEU A 13 -0.21 2.28 -11.45
C LEU A 13 0.01 2.96 -12.80
N ILE A 14 1.17 3.58 -12.97
CA ILE A 14 1.64 4.09 -14.26
C ILE A 14 2.65 3.08 -14.82
N ASN A 15 2.30 2.48 -15.96
CA ASN A 15 3.21 1.62 -16.72
C ASN A 15 3.81 2.42 -17.87
N ILE A 16 5.12 2.63 -17.83
CA ILE A 16 5.86 3.34 -18.89
C ILE A 16 6.61 2.29 -19.69
N LYS A 17 6.39 2.26 -21.01
CA LYS A 17 7.14 1.44 -21.95
C LYS A 17 7.76 2.35 -22.99
N GLN A 18 9.04 2.14 -23.27
CA GLN A 18 9.79 2.89 -24.25
C GLN A 18 10.55 1.91 -25.14
N GLU A 19 10.64 2.25 -26.42
CA GLU A 19 11.47 1.56 -27.39
C GLU A 19 12.25 2.61 -28.17
N ASN A 20 13.57 2.44 -28.23
CA ASN A 20 14.42 3.21 -29.11
C ASN A 20 14.45 2.51 -30.47
N VAL A 21 13.92 3.15 -31.51
CA VAL A 21 13.72 2.54 -32.84
C VAL A 21 15.02 2.33 -33.63
N GLU A 22 16.10 3.03 -33.28
CA GLU A 22 17.40 2.90 -33.97
C GLU A 22 18.26 1.79 -33.37
N THR A 23 18.19 1.64 -32.05
CA THR A 23 18.99 0.66 -31.29
C THR A 23 18.20 -0.57 -30.88
N GLU A 24 16.89 -0.60 -31.18
CA GLU A 24 15.91 -1.60 -30.75
C GLU A 24 15.84 -1.80 -29.21
N LYS A 25 16.47 -0.92 -28.42
CA LYS A 25 16.49 -1.02 -26.97
C LYS A 25 15.12 -0.74 -26.39
N LYS A 26 14.64 -1.67 -25.57
CA LYS A 26 13.36 -1.58 -24.85
C LYS A 26 13.59 -1.31 -23.38
N LEU A 27 12.87 -0.32 -22.85
CA LEU A 27 12.82 -0.01 -21.43
C LEU A 27 11.38 -0.11 -20.95
N SER A 28 11.20 -0.59 -19.72
CA SER A 28 9.91 -0.61 -19.07
C SER A 28 10.06 -0.24 -17.60
N GLY A 29 9.23 0.69 -17.15
CA GLY A 29 9.14 1.12 -15.75
C GLY A 29 7.71 0.99 -15.24
N LYS A 30 7.57 0.65 -13.96
CA LYS A 30 6.29 0.65 -13.25
C LYS A 30 6.42 1.62 -12.08
N LEU A 31 5.55 2.64 -12.06
CA LEU A 31 5.45 3.57 -10.95
C LEU A 31 4.13 3.34 -10.24
N TYR A 32 4.21 3.00 -8.95
CA TYR A 32 3.07 2.84 -8.07
C TYR A 32 2.94 4.09 -7.20
N LEU A 33 1.83 4.80 -7.33
CA LEU A 33 1.44 5.87 -6.41
C LEU A 33 0.41 5.28 -5.45
N VAL A 34 0.77 5.20 -4.18
CA VAL A 34 -0.03 4.51 -3.16
C VAL A 34 -0.50 5.50 -2.12
N ASP A 35 -1.81 5.60 -1.93
CA ASP A 35 -2.45 6.28 -0.81
C ASP A 35 -2.94 5.21 0.17
N LEU A 36 -2.39 5.20 1.37
CA LEU A 36 -2.65 4.17 2.36
C LEU A 36 -3.78 4.58 3.31
N ALA A 37 -4.56 3.60 3.73
CA ALA A 37 -5.54 3.75 4.81
C ALA A 37 -4.88 4.20 6.13
N GLY A 38 -5.71 4.62 7.07
CA GLY A 38 -5.30 5.02 8.41
C GLY A 38 -4.43 3.97 9.11
N SER A 39 -3.36 4.44 9.76
CA SER A 39 -2.39 3.61 10.50
C SER A 39 -2.63 3.60 12.02
N GLU A 40 -3.74 4.18 12.45
CA GLU A 40 -4.14 4.20 13.85
C GLU A 40 -4.33 2.78 14.41
N LYS A 41 -3.88 2.60 15.65
CA LYS A 41 -4.03 1.33 16.36
C LYS A 41 -5.50 1.06 16.62
N VAL A 42 -5.99 -0.09 16.15
CA VAL A 42 -7.35 -0.58 16.41
C VAL A 42 -7.72 -0.56 17.90
N SER A 43 -6.78 -0.84 18.79
CA SER A 43 -7.01 -0.82 20.24
C SER A 43 -7.39 0.56 20.81
N LYS A 44 -7.18 1.65 20.04
CA LYS A 44 -7.54 3.01 20.42
C LYS A 44 -8.85 3.49 19.79
N THR A 45 -9.47 2.72 18.91
CA THR A 45 -10.67 3.16 18.17
C THR A 45 -11.99 2.81 18.86
N GLY A 46 -11.97 1.92 19.86
CA GLY A 46 -13.19 1.45 20.53
C GLY A 46 -14.14 0.66 19.61
N ALA A 47 -13.64 0.20 18.46
CA ALA A 47 -14.44 -0.54 17.49
C ALA A 47 -14.78 -1.95 18.00
N GLU A 48 -16.02 -2.39 17.76
CA GLU A 48 -16.53 -3.72 18.15
C GLU A 48 -17.13 -4.46 16.95
N GLY A 49 -17.31 -5.78 17.09
CA GLY A 49 -17.96 -6.62 16.08
C GLY A 49 -17.34 -6.50 14.68
N ALA A 50 -18.19 -6.34 13.66
CA ALA A 50 -17.75 -6.25 12.26
C ALA A 50 -16.79 -5.08 11.99
N VAL A 51 -16.93 -3.96 12.70
CA VAL A 51 -16.07 -2.78 12.56
C VAL A 51 -14.65 -3.08 13.07
N LEU A 52 -14.55 -3.84 14.16
CA LEU A 52 -13.28 -4.30 14.70
C LEU A 52 -12.55 -5.23 13.71
N ASP A 53 -13.28 -6.16 13.10
CA ASP A 53 -12.69 -7.12 12.16
C ASP A 53 -12.22 -6.44 10.86
N GLU A 54 -12.96 -5.46 10.37
CA GLU A 54 -12.51 -4.61 9.26
C GLU A 54 -11.26 -3.80 9.64
N ALA A 55 -11.24 -3.17 10.83
CA ALA A 55 -10.07 -2.42 11.31
C ALA A 55 -8.82 -3.30 11.48
N LYS A 56 -8.98 -4.56 11.90
CA LYS A 56 -7.88 -5.54 11.94
C LYS A 56 -7.33 -5.83 10.54
N ASN A 57 -8.19 -5.99 9.54
CA ASN A 57 -7.77 -6.28 8.18
C ASN A 57 -6.97 -5.12 7.56
N ILE A 58 -7.41 -3.88 7.79
CA ILE A 58 -6.66 -2.68 7.39
C ILE A 58 -5.26 -2.70 8.00
N ASN A 59 -5.18 -2.84 9.32
CA ASN A 59 -3.91 -2.86 10.05
C ASN A 59 -3.03 -4.07 9.70
N LYS A 60 -3.61 -5.20 9.29
CA LYS A 60 -2.86 -6.38 8.85
C LYS A 60 -2.01 -6.06 7.63
N SER A 61 -2.59 -5.40 6.63
CA SER A 61 -1.87 -5.00 5.41
C SER A 61 -0.76 -3.97 5.70
N LEU A 62 -1.01 -3.00 6.58
CA LEU A 62 -0.01 -2.02 7.01
C LEU A 62 1.12 -2.63 7.85
N SER A 63 0.79 -3.59 8.73
CA SER A 63 1.79 -4.33 9.51
C SER A 63 2.66 -5.19 8.60
N ALA A 64 2.07 -5.84 7.59
CA ALA A 64 2.84 -6.58 6.60
C ALA A 64 3.80 -5.67 5.82
N LEU A 65 3.35 -4.48 5.40
CA LEU A 65 4.22 -3.48 4.78
C LEU A 65 5.35 -3.06 5.72
N GLY A 66 5.06 -2.76 6.99
CA GLY A 66 6.07 -2.42 7.99
C GLY A 66 7.10 -3.52 8.21
N ASN A 67 6.68 -4.79 8.23
CA ASN A 67 7.59 -5.93 8.34
C ASN A 67 8.52 -6.04 7.13
N VAL A 68 7.99 -5.86 5.91
CA VAL A 68 8.81 -5.87 4.68
C VAL A 68 9.83 -4.73 4.70
N ILE A 69 9.43 -3.52 5.07
CA ILE A 69 10.35 -2.37 5.19
C ILE A 69 11.44 -2.65 6.23
N SER A 70 11.08 -3.22 7.37
CA SER A 70 12.03 -3.54 8.44
C SER A 70 13.05 -4.58 7.99
N ALA A 71 12.60 -5.67 7.37
CA ALA A 71 13.49 -6.70 6.83
C ALA A 71 14.46 -6.14 5.78
N LEU A 72 13.97 -5.29 4.86
CA LEU A 72 14.81 -4.62 3.86
C LEU A 72 15.84 -3.68 4.50
N ALA A 73 15.47 -2.96 5.57
CA ALA A 73 16.37 -2.06 6.28
C ALA A 73 17.44 -2.83 7.09
N GLU A 74 17.10 -3.98 7.64
CA GLU A 74 18.00 -4.87 8.38
C GLU A 74 18.90 -5.70 7.45
N GLY A 75 18.59 -5.77 6.15
CA GLY A 75 19.37 -6.48 5.14
C GLY A 75 19.19 -8.01 5.19
N THR A 76 18.09 -8.47 5.78
CA THR A 76 17.68 -9.88 5.85
C THR A 76 16.71 -10.27 4.75
#